data_AF-A0A2E5HNN2-F1
#
_entry.id   AF-A0A2E5HNN2-F1
#
_cell.length_a   1.000
_cell.length_b   1.000
_cell.length_c   1.000
_cell.angle_alpha   90.00
_cell.angle_beta   90.00
_cell.angle_gamma   90.00
#
_symmetry.space_group_name_H-M   'P 1'
#
loop_
_entity.id
_entity.type
_entity.pdbx_description
1 polymer ?
#
loop_
_entity_poly.entity_id
_entity_poly.type
_entity_poly.pdbx_seq_one_letter_code
_entity_poly.pdbx_strand_id
1 'polypeptide(L)'
;MTLPATLDEHVEAIRALQGALLDAWVVVRAEAPRAVIAYNRPFYAMLPRRLARNLEGRALANVMRFELSSQPLELAEACLEQGRAVRYDEVSGQAQGDGGERFNLIAAAAPLIGGHGLPVGVLVVLRDVTDEAQVQTKYQQMLSDEAERRAGLEEALRRRTQELLTANDNLNAMQRELMDTKKGLLLER
;
A
#
# COMPACT_ATOMS: atom_id res chain seq x y z
N MET A 1 19.31 -30.17 27.68
CA MET A 1 18.71 -29.00 28.34
C MET A 1 19.39 -27.78 27.76
N THR A 2 18.73 -27.09 26.81
CA THR A 2 19.18 -25.79 26.30
C THR A 2 19.07 -24.76 27.41
N LEU A 3 20.15 -24.02 27.66
CA LEU A 3 20.15 -22.92 28.62
C LEU A 3 19.09 -21.88 28.25
N PRO A 4 18.49 -21.20 29.25
CA PRO A 4 17.47 -20.21 28.99
C PRO A 4 18.05 -19.03 28.21
N ALA A 5 17.54 -18.80 26.99
CA ALA A 5 18.07 -17.73 26.15
C ALA A 5 17.81 -16.35 26.79
N THR A 6 18.86 -15.53 26.87
CA THR A 6 18.74 -14.14 27.32
C THR A 6 18.29 -13.24 26.17
N LEU A 7 17.83 -12.03 26.48
CA LEU A 7 17.46 -11.05 25.45
C LEU A 7 18.65 -10.70 24.55
N ASP A 8 19.85 -10.62 25.12
CA ASP A 8 21.08 -10.34 24.39
C ASP A 8 21.42 -11.48 23.41
N GLU A 9 21.21 -12.74 23.80
CA GLU A 9 21.39 -13.89 22.89
C GLU A 9 20.43 -13.85 21.70
N HIS A 10 19.16 -13.48 21.92
CA HIS A 10 18.19 -13.28 20.83
C HIS A 10 18.63 -12.15 19.90
N VAL A 11 19.10 -11.04 20.46
CA VAL A 11 19.60 -9.90 19.67
C VAL A 11 20.80 -10.30 18.83
N GLU A 12 21.77 -11.04 19.39
CA GLU A 12 22.93 -11.55 18.65
C GLU A 12 22.52 -12.51 17.53
N ALA A 13 21.58 -13.42 17.79
CA ALA A 13 21.06 -14.33 16.77
C ALA A 13 20.39 -13.57 15.60
N ILE A 14 19.59 -12.54 15.90
CA ILE A 14 18.96 -11.71 14.88
C ILE A 14 20.00 -10.87 14.12
N ARG A 15 21.01 -10.32 14.82
CA ARG A 15 22.12 -9.58 14.20
C ARG A 15 22.94 -10.46 13.26
N ALA A 16 23.14 -11.74 13.58
CA ALA A 16 23.82 -12.69 12.69
C ALA A 16 23.06 -12.89 11.36
N LEU A 17 21.73 -12.77 11.37
CA LEU A 17 20.87 -12.89 10.19
C LEU A 17 20.63 -11.55 9.47
N GLN A 18 21.11 -10.43 10.00
CA GLN A 18 20.76 -9.09 9.51
C GLN A 18 21.09 -8.86 8.03
N GLY A 19 22.13 -9.52 7.50
CA GLY A 19 22.53 -9.39 6.08
C GLY A 19 21.57 -10.08 5.10
N ALA A 20 20.75 -11.03 5.59
CA ALA A 20 19.74 -11.72 4.80
C ALA A 20 18.33 -11.11 4.98
N LEU A 21 18.11 -10.34 6.04
CA LEU A 21 16.84 -9.69 6.32
C LEU A 21 16.76 -8.35 5.58
N LEU A 22 15.94 -8.31 4.54
CA LEU A 22 15.70 -7.10 3.74
C LEU A 22 14.74 -6.12 4.44
N ASP A 23 13.75 -6.65 5.15
CA ASP A 23 12.73 -5.85 5.83
C ASP A 23 13.31 -5.11 7.04
N ALA A 24 12.69 -3.98 7.39
CA ALA A 24 13.04 -3.23 8.58
C ALA A 24 12.65 -4.00 9.83
N TRP A 25 13.54 -4.06 10.82
CA TRP A 25 13.24 -4.68 12.10
C TRP A 25 13.81 -3.89 13.27
N VAL A 26 13.11 -3.99 14.40
CA VAL A 26 13.46 -3.40 15.68
C VAL A 26 13.10 -4.37 16.80
N VAL A 27 13.99 -4.52 17.77
CA VAL A 27 13.76 -5.28 18.99
C VAL A 27 13.52 -4.29 20.12
N VAL A 28 12.43 -4.51 20.86
CA VAL A 28 12.07 -3.74 22.05
C VAL A 28 12.05 -4.63 23.28
N ARG A 29 12.26 -4.01 24.44
CA ARG A 29 12.11 -4.64 25.75
C ARG A 29 10.64 -5.03 26.00
N ALA A 30 10.40 -6.16 26.67
CA ALA A 30 9.04 -6.57 27.04
C ALA A 30 8.45 -5.65 28.12
N GLU A 31 9.27 -5.20 29.07
CA GLU A 31 8.84 -4.27 30.11
C GLU A 31 8.56 -2.86 29.53
N ALA A 32 7.53 -2.20 30.07
CA ALA A 32 7.28 -0.78 29.80
C ALA A 32 8.50 0.06 30.25
N PRO A 33 8.97 1.03 29.43
CA PRO A 33 8.28 1.67 28.32
C PRO A 33 8.54 1.05 26.92
N ARG A 34 8.82 -0.26 26.81
CA ARG A 34 9.13 -0.96 25.54
C ARG A 34 10.24 -0.26 24.77
N ALA A 35 11.34 -0.06 25.47
CA ALA A 35 12.51 0.63 24.94
C ALA A 35 13.16 -0.17 23.80
N VAL A 36 13.58 0.52 22.74
CA VAL A 36 14.37 -0.03 21.64
C VAL A 36 15.73 -0.49 22.14
N ILE A 37 16.12 -1.71 21.79
CA ILE A 37 17.39 -2.33 22.18
C ILE A 37 18.28 -2.58 20.96
N ALA A 38 17.68 -3.02 19.85
CA ALA A 38 18.41 -3.29 18.62
C ALA A 38 17.53 -3.02 17.40
N TYR A 39 18.14 -2.78 16.26
CA TYR A 39 17.45 -2.54 14.99
C TYR A 39 18.43 -2.74 13.84
N ASN A 40 17.90 -2.88 12.62
CA ASN A 40 18.71 -2.90 11.41
C ASN A 40 18.76 -1.55 10.67
N ARG A 41 19.61 -1.53 9.63
CA ARG A 41 19.80 -0.38 8.76
C ARG A 41 18.52 0.04 8.01
N PRO A 42 17.71 -0.88 7.43
CA PRO A 42 16.41 -0.49 6.87
C PRO A 42 15.51 0.26 7.87
N PHE A 43 15.36 -0.24 9.11
CA PHE A 43 14.59 0.49 10.13
C PHE A 43 15.17 1.87 10.43
N TYR A 44 16.49 1.96 10.57
CA TYR A 44 17.18 3.24 10.76
C TYR A 44 16.92 4.24 9.60
N ALA A 45 16.87 3.75 8.36
CA ALA A 45 16.69 4.56 7.17
C ALA A 45 15.28 5.15 7.05
N MET A 46 14.27 4.52 7.65
CA MET A 46 12.89 5.02 7.70
C MET A 46 12.71 6.24 8.62
N LEU A 47 13.72 6.58 9.43
CA LEU A 47 13.60 7.57 10.49
C LEU A 47 14.36 8.86 10.16
N PRO A 48 13.85 10.03 10.56
CA PRO A 48 14.59 11.28 10.44
C PRO A 48 15.95 11.20 11.15
N ARG A 49 17.01 11.72 10.50
CA ARG A 49 18.40 11.62 11.00
C ARG A 49 18.59 12.06 12.46
N ARG A 50 17.82 13.05 12.92
CA ARG A 50 17.87 13.55 14.30
C ARG A 50 17.35 12.52 15.31
N LEU A 51 16.27 11.84 14.97
CA LEU A 51 15.67 10.80 15.79
C LEU A 51 16.52 9.53 15.77
N ALA A 52 17.02 9.16 14.59
CA ALA A 52 17.77 7.94 14.36
C ALA A 52 19.08 7.83 15.17
N ARG A 53 19.70 8.97 15.54
CA ARG A 53 20.95 9.00 16.31
C ARG A 53 20.81 8.55 17.77
N ASN A 54 19.61 8.60 18.34
CA ASN A 54 19.38 8.33 19.77
C ASN A 54 18.22 7.33 19.96
N LEU A 55 18.17 6.27 19.17
CA LEU A 55 17.06 5.31 19.17
C LEU A 55 17.09 4.37 20.38
N GLU A 56 18.27 3.83 20.71
CA GLU A 56 18.40 2.89 21.81
C GLU A 56 17.94 3.52 23.13
N GLY A 57 17.17 2.77 23.91
CA GLY A 57 16.57 3.24 25.16
C GLY A 57 15.27 4.04 25.01
N ARG A 58 14.90 4.50 23.80
CA ARG A 58 13.61 5.19 23.59
C ARG A 58 12.47 4.20 23.44
N ALA A 59 11.29 4.56 23.94
CA ALA A 59 10.06 3.84 23.65
C ALA A 59 9.77 3.86 22.14
N LEU A 60 9.40 2.71 21.56
CA LEU A 60 9.08 2.63 20.13
C LEU A 60 7.94 3.58 19.72
N ALA A 61 6.93 3.76 20.57
CA ALA A 61 5.82 4.71 20.34
C ALA A 61 6.29 6.18 20.21
N ASN A 62 7.44 6.53 20.81
CA ASN A 62 8.06 7.85 20.68
C ASN A 62 8.96 7.97 19.45
N VAL A 63 9.19 6.87 18.73
CA VAL A 63 9.99 6.81 17.51
C VAL A 63 9.10 6.76 16.28
N MET A 64 8.09 5.89 16.29
CA MET A 64 7.16 5.69 15.20
C MET A 64 5.76 5.43 15.75
N ARG A 65 4.77 6.13 15.21
CA ARG A 65 3.36 5.87 15.48
C ARG A 65 2.82 4.92 14.42
N PHE A 66 2.05 3.93 14.86
CA PHE A 66 1.33 3.03 13.97
C PHE A 66 -0.16 3.24 14.13
N GLU A 67 -0.88 3.20 13.01
CA GLU A 67 -2.33 3.30 12.96
C GLU A 67 -2.88 2.20 12.07
N LEU A 68 -3.95 1.54 12.53
CA LEU A 68 -4.72 0.58 11.75
C LEU A 68 -6.14 1.11 11.65
N SER A 69 -6.64 1.33 10.44
CA SER A 69 -7.99 1.90 10.22
C SER A 69 -8.23 3.20 11.01
N SER A 70 -7.24 4.08 11.07
CA SER A 70 -7.25 5.35 11.83
C SER A 70 -7.30 5.22 13.36
N GLN A 71 -7.07 4.02 13.90
CA GLN A 71 -6.94 3.80 15.34
C GLN A 71 -5.47 3.56 15.71
N PRO A 72 -4.98 4.12 16.83
CA PRO A 72 -3.62 3.84 17.30
C PRO A 72 -3.38 2.35 17.51
N LEU A 73 -2.25 1.84 17.04
CA LEU A 73 -1.84 0.45 17.17
C LEU A 73 -0.51 0.35 17.90
N GLU A 74 -0.49 -0.32 19.06
CA GLU A 74 0.74 -0.65 19.78
C GLU A 74 1.15 -2.09 19.47
N LEU A 75 1.95 -2.29 18.42
CA LEU A 75 2.33 -3.62 17.90
C LEU A 75 2.94 -4.54 18.97
N ALA A 76 3.84 -4.01 19.79
CA ALA A 76 4.52 -4.78 20.82
C ALA A 76 3.56 -5.20 21.95
N GLU A 77 2.63 -4.32 22.32
CA GLU A 77 1.62 -4.60 23.34
C GLU A 77 0.63 -5.65 22.85
N ALA A 78 0.08 -5.48 21.65
CA ALA A 78 -0.81 -6.46 21.04
C ALA A 78 -0.18 -7.87 20.93
N CYS A 79 1.11 -7.93 20.64
CA CYS A 79 1.88 -9.18 20.60
C CYS A 79 2.01 -9.83 21.99
N LEU A 80 2.35 -9.04 23.01
CA LEU A 80 2.57 -9.52 24.38
C LEU A 80 1.26 -9.97 25.02
N GLU A 81 0.18 -9.21 24.84
CA GLU A 81 -1.16 -9.55 25.35
C GLU A 81 -1.67 -10.87 24.78
N GLN A 82 -1.44 -11.12 23.49
CA GLN A 82 -1.83 -12.38 22.86
C GLN A 82 -0.85 -13.53 23.13
N GLY A 83 0.35 -13.24 23.64
CA GLY A 83 1.40 -14.23 23.89
C GLY A 83 1.88 -14.99 22.65
N ARG A 84 1.66 -14.44 21.44
CA ARG A 84 1.99 -15.07 20.17
C ARG A 84 2.36 -14.03 19.11
N ALA A 85 2.90 -14.50 17.98
CA ALA A 85 3.16 -13.63 16.85
C ALA A 85 1.85 -13.05 16.27
N VAL A 86 1.87 -11.75 15.97
CA VAL A 86 0.77 -11.01 15.36
C VAL A 86 1.24 -10.38 14.05
N ARG A 87 0.32 -10.23 13.11
CA ARG A 87 0.57 -9.59 11.82
C ARG A 87 -0.64 -8.75 11.45
N TYR A 88 -0.37 -7.55 10.96
CA TYR A 88 -1.34 -6.60 10.44
C TYR A 88 -0.88 -6.14 9.06
N ASP A 89 -1.78 -6.20 8.11
CA ASP A 89 -1.59 -5.62 6.78
C ASP A 89 -2.17 -4.20 6.77
N GLU A 90 -1.71 -3.34 5.86
CA GLU A 90 -2.20 -1.95 5.68
C GLU A 90 -2.08 -1.06 6.94
N VAL A 91 -0.97 -1.20 7.66
CA VAL A 91 -0.66 -0.35 8.82
C VAL A 91 -0.05 0.95 8.34
N SER A 92 -0.66 2.08 8.70
CA SER A 92 -0.07 3.39 8.48
C SER A 92 1.01 3.65 9.53
N GLY A 93 2.27 3.73 9.10
CA GLY A 93 3.39 4.11 9.95
C GLY A 93 3.78 5.57 9.73
N GLN A 94 4.04 6.30 10.82
CA GLN A 94 4.59 7.66 10.74
C GLN A 94 5.72 7.85 11.73
N ALA A 95 6.90 8.22 11.24
CA ALA A 95 8.02 8.57 12.11
C ALA A 95 7.73 9.85 12.90
N GLN A 96 8.10 9.88 14.18
CA GLN A 96 7.90 11.05 15.04
C GLN A 96 8.88 12.19 14.70
N GLY A 97 8.38 13.43 14.65
CA GLY A 97 9.15 14.65 14.36
C GLY A 97 8.58 15.48 13.21
N ASP A 98 9.07 16.70 13.04
CA ASP A 98 8.63 17.60 11.96
C ASP A 98 8.90 16.98 10.59
N GLY A 99 7.84 16.83 9.79
CA GLY A 99 7.91 16.30 8.43
C GLY A 99 8.15 14.79 8.35
N GLY A 100 7.80 14.02 9.40
CA GLY A 100 7.90 12.56 9.38
C GLY A 100 7.14 11.93 8.21
N GLU A 101 7.87 11.19 7.37
CA GLU A 101 7.33 10.46 6.22
C GLU A 101 6.29 9.44 6.68
N ARG A 102 5.25 9.27 5.86
CA ARG A 102 4.21 8.27 6.07
C ARG A 102 4.50 7.05 5.20
N PHE A 103 4.38 5.89 5.81
CA PHE A 103 4.61 4.60 5.19
C PHE A 103 3.33 3.78 5.23
N ASN A 104 3.06 3.03 4.17
CA ASN A 104 2.10 1.94 4.22
C ASN A 104 2.86 0.65 4.52
N LEU A 105 2.56 0.00 5.64
CA LEU A 105 3.36 -1.08 6.20
C LEU A 105 2.55 -2.38 6.28
N ILE A 106 3.24 -3.48 6.01
CA ILE A 106 2.90 -4.76 6.63
C ILE A 106 3.74 -4.85 7.90
N ALA A 107 3.06 -4.89 9.05
CA ALA A 107 3.71 -4.92 10.35
C ALA A 107 3.46 -6.25 11.05
N ALA A 108 4.54 -6.87 11.52
CA ALA A 108 4.48 -8.08 12.31
C ALA A 108 5.25 -7.90 13.61
N ALA A 109 4.80 -8.57 14.66
CA ALA A 109 5.49 -8.62 15.94
C ALA A 109 5.52 -10.04 16.47
N ALA A 110 6.64 -10.46 17.04
CA ALA A 110 6.83 -11.78 17.64
C ALA A 110 7.48 -11.66 19.03
N PRO A 111 6.96 -12.36 20.05
CA PRO A 111 7.54 -12.30 21.38
C PRO A 111 8.86 -13.08 21.40
N LEU A 112 9.89 -12.48 21.98
CA LEU A 112 11.17 -13.14 22.24
C LEU A 112 11.07 -13.81 23.61
N ILE A 113 10.99 -15.13 23.62
CA ILE A 113 10.77 -15.92 24.83
C ILE A 113 12.12 -16.23 25.48
N GLY A 114 12.29 -15.78 26.72
CA GLY A 114 13.42 -16.17 27.56
C GLY A 114 13.18 -17.53 28.19
N GLY A 115 14.19 -18.19 28.74
CA GLY A 115 14.02 -19.60 29.12
C GLY A 115 13.28 -19.90 30.42
N HIS A 116 12.59 -18.92 31.01
CA HIS A 116 11.51 -19.18 31.97
C HIS A 116 10.13 -19.28 31.28
N GLY A 117 10.08 -19.27 29.94
CA GLY A 117 8.83 -19.25 29.18
C GLY A 117 8.14 -17.88 29.17
N LEU A 118 8.80 -16.86 29.72
CA LEU A 118 8.30 -15.48 29.77
C LEU A 118 8.90 -14.66 28.63
N PRO A 119 8.13 -13.74 28.02
CA PRO A 119 8.66 -12.82 27.02
C PRO A 119 9.67 -11.85 27.66
N VAL A 120 10.88 -11.81 27.12
CA VAL A 120 11.95 -10.87 27.51
C VAL A 120 12.06 -9.68 26.56
N GLY A 121 11.47 -9.80 25.37
CA GLY A 121 11.43 -8.74 24.38
C GLY A 121 10.38 -9.01 23.30
N VAL A 122 10.31 -8.11 22.33
CA VAL A 122 9.48 -8.27 21.13
C VAL A 122 10.31 -7.88 19.92
N LEU A 123 10.33 -8.74 18.91
CA LEU A 123 10.83 -8.43 17.58
C LEU A 123 9.67 -7.85 16.77
N VAL A 124 9.82 -6.62 16.29
CA VAL A 124 8.91 -5.98 15.34
C VAL A 124 9.57 -5.96 13.98
N VAL A 125 8.86 -6.42 12.96
CA VAL A 125 9.28 -6.42 11.56
C VAL A 125 8.30 -5.57 10.77
N LEU A 126 8.83 -4.66 9.96
CA LEU A 126 8.09 -3.70 9.15
C LEU A 126 8.54 -3.88 7.71
N ARG A 127 7.58 -4.14 6.84
CA ARG A 127 7.80 -4.10 5.39
C ARG A 127 7.08 -2.90 4.82
N ASP A 128 7.83 -2.01 4.20
CA ASP A 128 7.29 -0.89 3.46
C ASP A 128 6.73 -1.38 2.12
N VAL A 129 5.44 -1.17 1.93
CA VAL A 129 4.70 -1.50 0.70
C VAL A 129 4.12 -0.24 0.05
N THR A 130 4.66 0.94 0.37
CA THR A 130 4.20 2.22 -0.15
C THR A 130 4.25 2.28 -1.69
N ASP A 131 5.35 1.83 -2.29
CA ASP A 131 5.50 1.80 -3.75
C ASP A 131 4.52 0.80 -4.40
N GLU A 132 4.36 -0.39 -3.81
CA GLU A 132 3.44 -1.43 -4.29
C GLU A 132 1.98 -0.92 -4.25
N ALA A 133 1.59 -0.26 -3.16
CA ALA A 133 0.27 0.33 -3.00
C ALA A 133 0.03 1.47 -3.99
N GLN A 134 1.01 2.36 -4.20
CA GLN A 134 0.90 3.44 -5.19
C GLN A 134 0.73 2.91 -6.62
N VAL A 135 1.47 1.87 -7.00
CA VAL A 135 1.34 1.22 -8.32
C VAL A 135 -0.06 0.64 -8.48
N GLN A 136 -0.57 -0.05 -7.45
CA GLN A 136 -1.91 -0.64 -7.50
C GLN A 136 -3.01 0.42 -7.63
N THR A 137 -2.93 1.52 -6.88
CA THR A 137 -3.86 2.64 -6.99
C THR A 137 -3.83 3.28 -8.39
N LYS A 138 -2.62 3.53 -8.92
CA LYS A 138 -2.47 4.12 -10.27
C LYS A 138 -3.02 3.20 -11.35
N TYR A 139 -2.81 1.89 -11.22
CA TYR A 139 -3.36 0.90 -12.15
C TYR A 139 -4.89 0.89 -12.13
N GLN A 140 -5.51 0.95 -10.94
CA GLN A 140 -6.97 1.04 -10.81
C GLN A 140 -7.53 2.32 -11.45
N GLN A 141 -6.87 3.46 -11.24
CA GLN A 141 -7.26 4.72 -11.88
C GLN A 141 -7.20 4.62 -13.41
N MET A 142 -6.12 4.07 -13.96
CA MET A 142 -5.98 3.90 -15.41
C MET A 142 -7.07 2.99 -16.00
N LEU A 143 -7.47 1.93 -15.28
CA LEU A 143 -8.58 1.06 -15.72
C LEU A 143 -9.92 1.79 -15.72
N SER A 144 -10.18 2.62 -14.71
CA SER A 144 -11.40 3.43 -14.63
C SER A 144 -11.46 4.43 -15.78
N ASP A 145 -10.38 5.18 -16.00
CA ASP A 145 -10.27 6.17 -17.07
C ASP A 145 -10.45 5.54 -18.47
N GLU A 146 -9.86 4.37 -18.70
CA GLU A 146 -9.99 3.64 -19.96
C GLU A 146 -11.42 3.14 -20.18
N ALA A 147 -12.09 2.65 -19.12
CA ALA A 147 -13.49 2.23 -19.19
C ALA A 147 -14.41 3.40 -19.53
N GLU A 148 -14.22 4.57 -18.90
CA GLU A 148 -14.97 5.78 -19.19
C GLU A 148 -14.75 6.28 -20.62
N ARG A 149 -13.48 6.27 -21.10
CA ARG A 149 -13.16 6.64 -22.48
C ARG A 149 -13.79 5.71 -23.49
N ARG A 150 -13.76 4.39 -23.23
CA ARG A 150 -14.41 3.40 -24.11
C ARG A 150 -15.91 3.63 -24.18
N ALA A 151 -16.57 3.84 -23.05
CA ALA A 151 -18.00 4.14 -23.01
C ALA A 151 -18.34 5.41 -23.82
N GLY A 152 -17.56 6.48 -23.64
CA GLY A 152 -17.73 7.73 -24.40
C GLY A 152 -17.48 7.56 -25.90
N LEU A 153 -16.48 6.77 -26.29
CA LEU A 153 -16.19 6.46 -27.70
C LEU A 153 -17.31 5.62 -28.34
N GLU A 154 -17.83 4.62 -27.63
CA GLU A 154 -18.96 3.80 -28.11
C GLU A 154 -20.21 4.66 -28.33
N GLU A 155 -20.51 5.57 -27.41
CA GLU A 155 -21.65 6.48 -27.52
C GLU A 155 -21.48 7.47 -28.69
N ALA A 156 -20.29 8.05 -28.84
CA ALA A 156 -19.98 8.92 -29.97
C ALA A 156 -20.08 8.19 -31.32
N LEU A 157 -19.59 6.94 -31.38
CA LEU A 157 -19.65 6.10 -32.57
C LEU A 157 -21.10 5.74 -32.92
N ARG A 158 -21.91 5.41 -31.92
CA ARG A 158 -23.35 5.17 -32.09
C ARG A 158 -24.07 6.40 -32.62
N ARG A 159 -23.83 7.58 -32.04
CA ARG A 159 -24.42 8.85 -32.51
C ARG A 159 -24.05 9.13 -33.97
N ARG A 160 -22.76 9.01 -34.31
CA ARG A 160 -22.27 9.28 -35.66
C ARG A 160 -22.79 8.26 -36.69
N THR A 161 -22.96 7.01 -36.29
CA THR A 161 -23.57 5.98 -37.14
C THR A 161 -25.03 6.31 -37.44
N GLN A 162 -25.78 6.77 -36.42
CA GLN A 162 -27.15 7.23 -36.59
C GLN A 162 -27.24 8.42 -37.55
N GLU A 163 -26.37 9.42 -37.39
CA GLU A 163 -26.29 10.60 -38.27
C GLU A 163 -26.00 10.20 -39.73
N LEU A 164 -25.04 9.28 -39.94
CA LEU A 164 -24.70 8.79 -41.28
C LEU A 164 -25.85 8.02 -41.94
N LEU A 165 -26.58 7.20 -41.18
CA LEU A 165 -27.75 6.49 -41.69
C LEU A 165 -28.83 7.48 -42.14
N THR A 166 -29.15 8.46 -41.30
CA THR A 166 -30.13 9.51 -41.65
C THR A 166 -29.69 10.32 -42.88
N ALA A 167 -28.41 10.67 -42.98
CA ALA A 167 -27.89 11.39 -44.14
C ALA A 167 -27.96 10.55 -45.43
N ASN A 168 -27.66 9.25 -45.34
CA ASN A 168 -27.76 8.31 -46.46
C ASN A 168 -29.21 8.16 -46.93
N ASP A 169 -30.15 8.00 -46.00
CA ASP A 169 -31.58 7.93 -46.31
C ASP A 169 -32.07 9.18 -47.03
N ASN A 170 -31.65 10.36 -46.58
CA ASN A 170 -31.97 11.64 -47.21
C ASN A 170 -31.38 11.76 -48.62
N LEU A 171 -30.12 11.35 -48.83
CA LEU A 171 -29.49 11.35 -50.15
C LEU A 171 -30.22 10.41 -51.13
N ASN A 172 -30.60 9.22 -50.67
CA ASN A 172 -31.36 8.27 -51.47
C ASN A 172 -32.74 8.82 -51.86
N ALA A 173 -33.40 9.53 -50.95
CA ALA A 173 -34.68 10.20 -51.23
C ALA A 173 -34.51 11.29 -52.31
N MET A 174 -33.52 12.19 -52.14
CA MET A 174 -33.23 13.24 -53.13
C MET A 174 -32.85 12.67 -54.51
N GLN A 175 -32.07 11.59 -54.55
CA GLN A 175 -31.72 10.92 -55.81
C GLN A 175 -32.95 10.36 -56.54
N ARG A 176 -33.92 9.82 -55.80
CA ARG A 176 -35.18 9.33 -56.39
C ARG A 176 -35.99 10.49 -56.98
N GLU A 177 -36.15 11.59 -56.23
CA GLU A 177 -36.85 12.78 -56.72
C GLU A 177 -36.22 13.35 -58.00
N LEU A 178 -34.88 13.42 -58.05
CA LEU A 178 -34.14 13.87 -59.24
C LEU A 178 -34.31 12.94 -60.45
N MET A 179 -34.34 11.61 -60.23
CA MET A 179 -34.60 10.64 -61.28
C MET A 179 -36.01 10.79 -61.86
N ASP A 180 -37.00 11.02 -61.00
CA ASP A 180 -38.41 11.15 -61.41
C ASP A 180 -38.65 12.45 -62.19
N THR A 181 -38.09 13.58 -61.74
CA THR A 181 -38.13 14.85 -62.49
C THR A 181 -37.45 14.73 -63.85
N LYS A 182 -36.29 14.05 -63.92
CA LYS A 182 -35.57 13.83 -65.19
C LYS A 182 -36.38 12.97 -66.18
N LYS A 183 -37.09 11.94 -65.69
CA LYS A 183 -37.97 11.12 -66.54
C LYS A 183 -39.17 11.91 -67.04
N GLY A 184 -39.80 12.73 -66.19
CA GLY A 184 -40.91 13.61 -66.59
C GLY A 184 -40.51 14.57 -67.71
N LEU A 185 -39.34 15.21 -67.58
CA LEU A 185 -38.78 16.11 -68.59
C LEU A 185 -38.44 15.45 -69.94
N LEU A 186 -38.22 14.13 -69.95
CA LEU A 186 -37.95 13.36 -71.18
C LEU A 186 -39.22 12.89 -71.89
N LEU A 187 -40.37 12.88 -71.22
CA LEU A 187 -41.67 12.49 -71.78
C LEU A 187 -42.47 13.67 -72.36
N GLU A 188 -42.09 14.90 -72.05
CA GLU A 188 -42.70 16.15 -72.58
C GLU A 188 -41.98 16.73 -73.81
N ARG A 189 -41.03 15.99 -74.41
CA ARG A 189 -40.38 16.33 -75.68
C ARG A 189 -40.80 15.37 -76.78
#